data_AF-A0A965ANV2-F1
#
_entry.id   AF-A0A965ANV2-F1
#
_cell.length_a   1.000
_cell.length_b   1.000
_cell.length_c   1.000
_cell.angle_alpha   90.00
_cell.angle_beta   90.00
_cell.angle_gamma   90.00
#
_symmetry.space_group_name_H-M   'P 1'
#
loop_
_entity.id
_entity.type
_entity.pdbx_description
1 polymer ?
#
loop_
_entity_poly.entity_id
_entity_poly.type
_entity_poly.pdbx_seq_one_letter_code
_entity_poly.pdbx_strand_id
1 'polypeptide(L)'
;MKHLAEYRDGPKARRLAAEIGRLVTRPWSIMEVCGGQTHSIIRNGIDQLLPPEVELIHGPGCPVCVTPVETIDRALAIARRPEVTFCSFGDMLRVPGSRESLL
;
A
#
# COMPACT_ATOMS: atom_id res chain seq x y z
N MET A 1 -3.48 -16.17 -13.89
CA MET A 1 -3.44 -14.78 -14.41
C MET A 1 -2.70 -14.77 -15.74
N LYS A 2 -3.33 -14.26 -16.80
CA LYS A 2 -2.89 -14.39 -18.21
C LYS A 2 -1.54 -13.71 -18.53
N HIS A 3 -1.05 -12.78 -17.69
CA HIS A 3 0.15 -11.98 -17.96
C HIS A 3 1.27 -12.15 -16.91
N LEU A 4 1.14 -13.11 -15.98
CA LEU A 4 2.07 -13.19 -14.85
C LEU A 4 3.51 -13.52 -15.28
N ALA A 5 3.66 -14.41 -16.26
CA ALA A 5 4.96 -14.84 -16.76
C ALA A 5 5.67 -13.76 -17.57
N GLU A 6 4.91 -12.87 -18.24
CA GLU A 6 5.45 -11.81 -19.10
C GLU A 6 6.12 -10.69 -18.29
N TYR A 7 5.50 -10.31 -17.17
CA TYR A 7 5.97 -9.18 -16.36
C TYR A 7 6.86 -9.60 -15.19
N ARG A 8 6.84 -10.88 -14.80
CA ARG A 8 7.68 -11.39 -13.70
C ARG A 8 9.01 -11.92 -14.23
N ASP A 9 9.81 -11.01 -14.78
CA ASP A 9 11.09 -11.29 -15.42
C ASP A 9 12.23 -10.48 -14.76
N GLY A 10 13.10 -11.17 -14.00
CA GLY A 10 14.25 -10.57 -13.32
C GLY A 10 15.29 -9.97 -14.27
N PRO A 11 15.75 -10.69 -15.32
CA PRO A 11 16.59 -10.11 -16.37
C PRO A 11 16.02 -8.84 -17.01
N LYS A 12 14.72 -8.77 -17.26
CA LYS A 12 14.06 -7.56 -17.78
C LYS A 12 14.08 -6.43 -16.75
N ALA A 13 13.76 -6.72 -15.49
CA ALA A 13 13.81 -5.74 -14.40
C ALA A 13 15.21 -5.11 -14.22
N ARG A 14 16.28 -5.93 -14.26
CA ARG A 14 17.66 -5.43 -14.19
C ARG A 14 18.03 -4.52 -15.37
N ARG A 15 17.58 -4.86 -16.58
CA ARG A 15 17.79 -4.00 -17.76
C ARG A 15 17.09 -2.65 -17.60
N LEU A 16 15.84 -2.64 -17.15
CA LEU A 16 15.09 -1.41 -16.89
C LEU A 16 15.75 -0.55 -15.81
N ALA A 17 16.22 -1.15 -14.71
CA ALA A 17 16.94 -0.39 -13.68
C ALA A 17 18.24 0.25 -14.20
N ALA A 18 18.99 -0.47 -15.04
CA ALA A 18 20.19 0.07 -15.69
C ALA A 18 19.84 1.22 -16.66
N GLU A 19 18.73 1.14 -17.38
CA GLU A 19 18.24 2.23 -18.24
C GLU A 19 17.80 3.45 -17.41
N ILE A 20 17.10 3.24 -16.31
CA ILE A 20 16.76 4.30 -15.36
C ILE A 20 18.03 5.00 -14.88
N GLY A 21 19.06 4.24 -14.46
CA GLY A 21 20.34 4.80 -14.04
C GLY A 21 21.05 5.65 -15.09
N ARG A 22 20.84 5.40 -16.40
CA ARG A 22 21.38 6.24 -17.48
C ARG A 22 20.58 7.52 -17.72
N LEU A 23 19.30 7.53 -17.37
CA LEU A 23 18.38 8.65 -17.59
C LEU A 23 18.28 9.60 -16.40
N VAL A 24 18.68 9.16 -15.22
CA VAL A 24 18.66 9.98 -14.01
C VAL A 24 19.71 11.09 -14.13
N THR A 25 19.25 12.33 -14.15
CA THR A 25 20.10 13.53 -14.30
C THR A 25 20.18 14.38 -13.03
N ARG A 26 19.37 14.05 -12.02
CA ARG A 26 19.26 14.76 -10.75
C ARG A 26 18.57 13.85 -9.72
N PRO A 27 18.61 14.17 -8.42
CA PRO A 27 17.79 13.49 -7.43
C PRO A 27 16.29 13.59 -7.73
N TRP A 28 15.57 12.48 -7.56
CA TRP A 28 14.12 12.36 -7.72
C TRP A 28 13.51 11.71 -6.49
N SER A 29 12.46 12.32 -5.97
CA SER A 29 11.59 11.68 -4.98
C SER A 29 10.27 11.31 -5.67
N ILE A 30 9.94 10.02 -5.69
CA ILE A 30 8.76 9.48 -6.36
C ILE A 30 7.86 8.84 -5.32
N MET A 31 6.64 9.36 -5.17
CA MET A 31 5.67 8.81 -4.23
C MET A 31 4.72 7.84 -4.92
N GLU A 32 4.57 6.66 -4.34
CA GLU A 32 3.45 5.75 -4.63
C GLU A 32 2.39 5.86 -3.53
N VAL A 33 1.14 5.55 -3.88
CA VAL A 33 -0.01 5.67 -2.96
C VAL A 33 -0.87 4.41 -3.06
N CYS A 34 -0.24 3.24 -3.00
CA CYS A 34 -0.92 1.95 -3.05
C CYS A 34 -0.15 0.91 -2.23
N GLY A 35 -0.76 0.41 -1.15
CA GLY A 35 -0.12 -0.61 -0.30
C GLY A 35 0.32 -1.88 -1.06
N GLY A 36 -0.35 -2.23 -2.16
CA GLY A 36 0.08 -3.32 -3.05
C GLY A 36 1.37 -3.01 -3.81
N GLN A 37 1.58 -1.75 -4.21
CA GLN A 37 2.84 -1.29 -4.80
C GLN A 37 3.94 -1.25 -3.75
N THR A 38 3.69 -0.68 -2.57
CA THR A 38 4.62 -0.72 -1.42
C THR A 38 5.09 -2.14 -1.15
N HIS A 39 4.14 -3.09 -1.02
CA HIS A 39 4.44 -4.49 -0.79
C HIS A 39 5.29 -5.09 -1.92
N SER A 40 4.97 -4.81 -3.17
CA SER A 40 5.72 -5.32 -4.32
C SER A 40 7.13 -4.73 -4.40
N ILE A 41 7.31 -3.44 -4.11
CA ILE A 41 8.61 -2.76 -4.10
C ILE A 41 9.53 -3.41 -3.07
N ILE A 42 9.08 -3.47 -1.81
CA ILE A 42 9.86 -4.01 -0.70
C ILE A 42 10.14 -5.50 -0.90
N ARG A 43 9.10 -6.28 -1.25
CA ARG A 43 9.23 -7.74 -1.41
C ARG A 43 10.23 -8.13 -2.50
N ASN A 44 10.32 -7.34 -3.56
CA ASN A 44 11.22 -7.62 -4.68
C ASN A 44 12.51 -6.78 -4.63
N GLY A 45 12.73 -5.99 -3.58
CA GLY A 45 13.92 -5.14 -3.41
C GLY A 45 14.10 -4.12 -4.53
N ILE A 46 13.01 -3.57 -5.07
CA ILE A 46 13.07 -2.60 -6.19
C ILE A 46 13.74 -1.30 -5.74
N ASP A 47 13.49 -0.88 -4.51
CA ASP A 47 14.14 0.25 -3.84
C ASP A 47 15.68 0.11 -3.80
N GLN A 48 16.17 -1.11 -3.62
CA GLN A 48 17.61 -1.41 -3.61
C GLN A 48 18.22 -1.56 -5.01
N LEU A 49 17.37 -1.78 -6.02
CA LEU A 49 17.79 -1.95 -7.41
C LEU A 49 17.96 -0.60 -8.13
N LEU A 50 17.26 0.44 -7.67
CA LEU A 50 17.31 1.76 -8.27
C LEU A 50 18.60 2.51 -7.91
N PRO A 51 19.01 3.50 -8.73
CA PRO A 51 20.12 4.40 -8.39
C PRO A 51 19.84 5.17 -7.10
N PRO A 52 20.86 5.50 -6.29
CA PRO A 52 20.69 6.20 -5.02
C PRO A 52 20.08 7.61 -5.15
N GLU A 53 20.13 8.21 -6.35
CA GLU A 53 19.46 9.48 -6.65
C GLU A 53 17.93 9.35 -6.78
N VAL A 54 17.39 8.13 -6.85
CA VAL A 54 15.94 7.88 -6.92
C VAL A 54 15.43 7.37 -5.58
N GLU A 55 14.76 8.25 -4.85
CA GLU A 55 14.08 7.92 -3.60
C GLU A 55 12.63 7.53 -3.87
N LEU A 56 12.21 6.38 -3.34
CA LEU A 56 10.81 5.97 -3.34
C LEU A 56 10.15 6.35 -2.02
N ILE A 57 9.10 7.17 -2.08
CA ILE A 57 8.29 7.56 -0.92
C ILE A 57 7.04 6.69 -0.87
N HIS A 58 6.81 6.06 0.27
CA HIS A 58 5.60 5.28 0.54
C HIS A 58 4.51 6.18 1.10
N GLY A 59 3.59 6.60 0.24
CA GLY A 59 2.47 7.47 0.60
C GLY A 59 1.34 6.74 1.33
N PRO A 60 0.26 7.46 1.68
CA PRO A 60 -0.87 6.92 2.44
C PRO A 60 -1.80 6.06 1.55
N GLY A 61 -1.30 4.94 1.03
CA GLY A 61 -1.99 4.05 0.08
C GLY A 61 -2.87 2.96 0.71
N CYS A 62 -3.08 3.01 2.02
CA CYS A 62 -3.87 2.02 2.77
C CYS A 62 -5.23 2.64 3.14
N PRO A 63 -6.35 2.25 2.50
CA PRO A 63 -7.66 2.86 2.75
C PRO A 63 -8.12 2.65 4.20
N VAL A 64 -7.78 1.51 4.80
CA VAL A 64 -8.06 1.20 6.21
C VAL A 64 -7.33 2.17 7.14
N CYS A 65 -6.04 2.37 6.90
CA CYS A 65 -5.14 3.15 7.75
C CYS A 65 -5.47 4.65 7.75
N VAL A 66 -6.09 5.14 6.68
CA VAL A 66 -6.50 6.56 6.55
C VAL A 66 -7.97 6.79 6.88
N THR A 67 -8.70 5.76 7.30
CA THR A 67 -10.11 5.91 7.69
C THR A 67 -10.18 6.78 8.96
N PRO A 68 -10.95 7.89 8.95
CA PRO A 68 -11.04 8.75 10.12
C PRO A 68 -11.65 8.03 11.32
N VAL A 69 -11.17 8.32 12.53
CA VAL A 69 -11.65 7.72 13.79
C VAL A 69 -13.15 7.93 13.96
N GLU A 70 -13.68 9.08 13.56
CA GLU A 70 -15.11 9.40 13.64
C GLU A 70 -15.96 8.47 12.76
N THR A 71 -15.37 7.93 11.68
CA THR A 71 -16.04 6.94 10.82
C THR A 71 -16.10 5.58 11.51
N ILE A 72 -15.04 5.19 12.22
CA ILE A 72 -15.01 3.96 13.02
C ILE A 72 -16.02 4.05 14.17
N ASP A 73 -16.10 5.18 14.87
CA ASP A 73 -17.08 5.38 15.95
C ASP A 73 -18.53 5.28 15.45
N ARG A 74 -18.82 5.83 14.26
CA ARG A 74 -20.14 5.68 13.62
C ARG A 74 -20.42 4.23 13.25
N ALA A 75 -19.43 3.50 12.73
CA ALA A 75 -19.55 2.09 12.42
C ALA A 75 -19.84 1.26 13.68
N LEU A 76 -19.16 1.53 14.80
CA LEU A 76 -19.40 0.90 16.10
C LEU A 76 -20.83 1.15 16.61
N ALA A 77 -21.31 2.38 16.52
CA ALA A 77 -22.68 2.72 16.91
C ALA A 77 -23.73 1.95 16.08
N ILE A 78 -23.48 1.75 14.79
CA ILE A 78 -24.35 0.97 13.91
C ILE A 78 -24.26 -0.54 14.25
N ALA A 79 -23.05 -1.06 14.44
CA ALA A 79 -22.81 -2.48 14.71
C ALA A 79 -23.39 -2.96 16.06
N ARG A 80 -23.54 -2.06 17.04
CA ARG A 80 -24.13 -2.35 18.36
C ARG A 80 -25.66 -2.52 18.34
N ARG A 81 -26.33 -2.23 17.24
CA ARG A 81 -27.80 -2.32 17.13
C ARG A 81 -28.23 -3.79 16.97
N PRO A 82 -29.13 -4.32 17.83
CA PRO A 82 -29.50 -5.75 17.81
C PRO A 82 -30.05 -6.26 16.47
N GLU A 83 -30.68 -5.39 15.68
CA GLU A 83 -31.29 -5.70 14.40
C GLU A 83 -30.32 -5.66 13.21
N VAL A 84 -29.06 -5.26 13.43
CA VAL A 84 -28.07 -5.05 12.37
C VAL A 84 -27.12 -6.25 12.27
N THR A 85 -26.97 -6.79 11.05
CA THR A 85 -25.80 -7.60 10.70
C THR A 85 -24.75 -6.69 10.05
N PHE A 86 -23.66 -6.43 10.75
CA PHE A 86 -22.59 -5.56 10.28
C PHE A 86 -21.49 -6.35 9.57
N CYS A 87 -21.17 -5.98 8.33
CA CYS A 87 -20.14 -6.62 7.52
C CYS A 87 -18.95 -5.68 7.35
N SER A 88 -17.74 -6.22 7.50
CA SER A 88 -16.49 -5.47 7.33
C SER A 88 -15.37 -6.36 6.80
N PHE A 89 -14.33 -5.76 6.22
CA PHE A 89 -13.07 -6.46 6.00
C PHE A 89 -12.40 -6.79 7.34
N GLY A 90 -11.64 -7.89 7.37
CA GLY A 90 -11.08 -8.43 8.62
C GLY A 90 -9.97 -7.56 9.24
N ASP A 91 -9.24 -6.81 8.42
CA ASP A 91 -8.26 -5.81 8.86
C ASP A 91 -8.93 -4.61 9.54
N MET A 92 -10.05 -4.14 8.98
CA MET A 92 -10.84 -3.04 9.52
C MET A 92 -11.42 -3.35 10.91
N LEU A 93 -11.69 -4.62 11.23
CA LEU A 93 -12.23 -5.00 12.55
C LEU A 93 -11.30 -4.64 13.72
N ARG A 94 -10.00 -4.54 13.46
CA ARG A 94 -8.96 -4.27 14.47
C ARG A 94 -8.62 -2.79 14.59
N VAL A 95 -9.18 -1.93 13.73
CA VAL A 95 -8.89 -0.50 13.76
C VAL A 95 -9.57 0.11 14.99
N PRO A 96 -8.83 0.84 15.84
CA PRO A 96 -9.42 1.46 17.02
C PRO A 96 -10.29 2.66 16.63
N GLY A 97 -11.50 2.72 17.21
CA GLY A 97 -12.25 3.95 17.36
C GLY A 97 -11.72 4.76 18.55
N SER A 98 -12.51 5.73 19.02
CA SER A 98 -12.12 6.60 20.14
C SER A 98 -11.99 5.87 21.48
N ARG A 99 -12.66 4.72 21.65
CA ARG A 99 -12.70 3.96 22.93
C ARG A 99 -12.50 2.45 22.78
N GLU A 100 -12.91 1.89 21.65
CA GLU A 100 -12.94 0.44 21.40
C GLU A 100 -12.77 0.16 19.90
N SER A 101 -12.64 -1.11 19.53
CA SER A 101 -12.66 -1.61 18.15
C SER A 101 -13.93 -2.41 17.87
N LEU A 102 -14.11 -2.83 16.61
CA LEU A 102 -15.19 -3.74 16.20
C LEU A 102 -14.95 -5.20 16.64
N LEU A 103 -13.76 -5.48 17.17
CA LEU A 103 -13.35 -6.70 17.87
C LEU A 103 -13.28 -6.45 19.37
#